data_AF-A0A7C8DBS3-F1
#
_entry.id   AF-A0A7C8DBS3-F1
#
_cell.length_a   1.000
_cell.length_b   1.000
_cell.length_c   1.000
_cell.angle_alpha   90.00
_cell.angle_beta   90.00
_cell.angle_gamma   90.00
#
_symmetry.space_group_name_H-M   'P 1'
#
loop_
_entity.id
_entity.type
_entity.pdbx_description
1 polymer ?
#
loop_
_entity_poly.entity_id
_entity_poly.type
_entity_poly.pdbx_seq_one_letter_code
_entity_poly.pdbx_strand_id
1 'polypeptide(L)'
;MATKLQRQLLSLQRMEATEGEIYRRLAKKQKNPSNQKILEQIAEEEGRHETVLAEATGQTVKPMMWKVWLHSQMAWIFGLTFAVKMLERVERDASTEYRKLGYDDLADEEDSHEQRLIGLLEEGRLNYIGSVVLGMSDALIELTGALAGLTFAFADLKLVALAGLVTGIAAAFS
;
A
#
# COMPACT_ATOMS: atom_id res chain seq x y z
N MET A 1 -7.16 -36.82 -16.45
CA MET A 1 -6.30 -36.05 -15.53
C MET A 1 -6.00 -34.71 -16.18
N ALA A 2 -6.12 -33.60 -15.45
CA ALA A 2 -5.75 -32.28 -15.98
C ALA A 2 -4.24 -32.23 -16.30
N THR A 3 -3.88 -31.66 -17.46
CA THR A 3 -2.48 -31.51 -17.86
C THR A 3 -1.74 -30.57 -16.89
N LYS A 4 -0.40 -30.60 -16.90
CA LYS A 4 0.40 -29.69 -16.06
C LYS A 4 0.05 -28.22 -16.35
N LEU A 5 -0.09 -27.89 -17.65
CA LEU A 5 -0.50 -26.58 -18.13
C LEU A 5 -1.90 -26.19 -17.62
N GLN A 6 -2.88 -27.08 -17.70
CA GLN A 6 -4.24 -26.79 -17.23
C GLN A 6 -4.27 -26.50 -15.72
N ARG A 7 -3.46 -27.21 -14.92
CA ARG A 7 -3.34 -26.92 -13.48
C ARG A 7 -2.68 -25.58 -13.19
N GLN A 8 -1.70 -25.17 -14.00
CA GLN A 8 -1.08 -23.84 -13.88
C GLN A 8 -2.07 -22.73 -14.21
N LEU A 9 -2.79 -22.83 -15.33
CA LEU A 9 -3.79 -21.82 -15.73
C LEU A 9 -4.93 -21.70 -14.71
N LEU A 10 -5.41 -22.81 -14.14
CA LEU A 10 -6.42 -22.78 -13.07
C LEU A 10 -5.87 -22.15 -11.77
N SER A 11 -4.57 -22.25 -11.52
CA SER A 11 -3.93 -21.60 -10.38
C SER A 11 -3.83 -20.10 -10.59
N LEU A 12 -3.44 -19.65 -11.78
CA LEU A 12 -3.42 -18.25 -12.18
C LEU A 12 -4.83 -17.66 -12.11
N GLN A 13 -5.82 -18.32 -12.70
CA GLN A 13 -7.22 -17.86 -12.63
C GLN A 13 -7.72 -17.65 -11.20
N ARG A 14 -7.38 -18.57 -10.28
CA ARG A 14 -7.73 -18.42 -8.86
C ARG A 14 -7.00 -17.25 -8.21
N MET A 15 -5.76 -16.99 -8.61
CA MET A 15 -4.96 -15.87 -8.13
C MET A 15 -5.60 -14.56 -8.58
N GLU A 16 -5.88 -14.38 -9.89
CA GLU A 16 -6.60 -13.23 -10.45
C GLU A 16 -7.90 -12.93 -9.69
N ALA A 17 -8.76 -13.94 -9.53
CA ALA A 17 -10.02 -13.80 -8.81
C ALA A 17 -9.81 -13.34 -7.35
N THR A 18 -8.76 -13.85 -6.71
CA THR A 18 -8.42 -13.52 -5.32
C THR A 18 -7.92 -12.08 -5.21
N GLU A 19 -7.05 -11.66 -6.12
CA GLU A 19 -6.44 -10.33 -6.12
C GLU A 19 -7.44 -9.26 -6.48
N GLY A 20 -8.28 -9.48 -7.50
CA GLY A 20 -9.38 -8.58 -7.81
C GLY A 20 -10.29 -8.33 -6.60
N GLU A 21 -10.57 -9.35 -5.78
CA GLU A 21 -11.35 -9.17 -4.55
C GLU A 21 -10.57 -8.45 -3.44
N ILE A 22 -9.25 -8.66 -3.33
CA ILE A 22 -8.40 -7.90 -2.41
C ILE A 22 -8.41 -6.42 -2.80
N TYR A 23 -8.15 -6.10 -4.06
CA TYR A 23 -8.14 -4.74 -4.59
C TYR A 23 -9.49 -4.05 -4.38
N ARG A 24 -10.62 -4.71 -4.67
CA ARG A 24 -11.97 -4.17 -4.36
C ARG A 24 -12.14 -3.80 -2.88
N ARG A 25 -11.61 -4.60 -1.96
CA ARG A 25 -11.71 -4.33 -0.52
C ARG A 25 -10.78 -3.22 -0.07
N LEU A 26 -9.58 -3.15 -0.62
CA LEU A 26 -8.64 -2.07 -0.37
C LEU A 26 -9.19 -0.73 -0.87
N ALA A 27 -9.75 -0.72 -2.09
CA ALA A 27 -10.42 0.43 -2.67
C ALA A 27 -11.52 1.00 -1.75
N LYS A 28 -12.44 0.15 -1.28
CA LYS A 28 -13.54 0.56 -0.38
C LYS A 28 -13.08 1.20 0.93
N LYS A 29 -11.86 0.91 1.37
CA LYS A 29 -11.28 1.46 2.61
C LYS A 29 -10.36 2.66 2.36
N GLN A 30 -10.07 2.96 1.10
CA GLN A 30 -9.19 4.05 0.73
C GLN A 30 -9.94 5.39 0.85
N LYS A 31 -9.28 6.38 1.46
CA LYS A 31 -9.81 7.74 1.67
C LYS A 31 -9.45 8.68 0.52
N ASN A 32 -8.29 8.49 -0.11
CA ASN A 32 -7.87 9.30 -1.25
C ASN A 32 -8.62 8.82 -2.51
N PRO A 33 -9.47 9.66 -3.15
CA PRO A 33 -10.25 9.25 -4.33
C PRO A 33 -9.39 8.81 -5.52
N SER A 34 -8.19 9.39 -5.70
CA SER A 34 -7.25 9.01 -6.76
C SER A 34 -6.77 7.56 -6.54
N ASN A 35 -6.31 7.27 -5.32
CA ASN A 35 -5.84 5.94 -4.96
C ASN A 35 -6.96 4.90 -4.96
N GLN A 36 -8.17 5.29 -4.55
CA GLN A 36 -9.34 4.43 -4.62
C GLN A 36 -9.60 4.02 -6.07
N LYS A 37 -9.61 4.99 -6.98
CA LYS A 37 -9.84 4.75 -8.41
C LYS A 37 -8.79 3.83 -9.02
N ILE A 38 -7.50 4.00 -8.68
CA ILE A 38 -6.43 3.11 -9.14
C ILE A 38 -6.70 1.66 -8.70
N LEU A 39 -7.03 1.45 -7.42
CA LEU A 39 -7.33 0.11 -6.90
C LEU A 39 -8.61 -0.50 -7.51
N GLU A 40 -9.62 0.32 -7.81
CA GLU A 40 -10.84 -0.13 -8.50
C GLU A 40 -10.54 -0.55 -9.95
N GLN A 41 -9.72 0.22 -10.67
CA GLN A 41 -9.32 -0.10 -12.04
C GLN A 41 -8.54 -1.41 -12.11
N ILE A 42 -7.53 -1.59 -11.24
CA ILE A 42 -6.77 -2.83 -11.15
C ILE A 42 -7.73 -4.00 -10.85
N ALA A 43 -8.66 -3.82 -9.92
CA ALA A 43 -9.63 -4.87 -9.59
C ALA A 43 -10.57 -5.27 -10.73
N GLU A 44 -10.89 -4.33 -11.64
CA GLU A 44 -11.66 -4.60 -12.85
C GLU A 44 -10.82 -5.33 -13.90
N GLU A 45 -9.55 -4.95 -14.04
CA GLU A 45 -8.58 -5.60 -14.92
C GLU A 45 -8.34 -7.06 -14.51
N GLU A 46 -8.18 -7.37 -13.20
CA GLU A 46 -8.08 -8.77 -12.74
C GLU A 46 -9.34 -9.58 -13.04
N GLY A 47 -10.51 -8.95 -13.00
CA GLY A 47 -11.76 -9.61 -13.40
C GLY A 47 -11.78 -9.99 -14.88
N ARG A 48 -11.16 -9.17 -15.73
CA ARG A 48 -10.96 -9.49 -17.15
C ARG A 48 -9.92 -10.60 -17.31
N HIS A 49 -8.80 -10.56 -16.58
CA HIS A 49 -7.78 -11.62 -16.60
C HIS A 49 -8.38 -12.98 -16.20
N GLU A 50 -9.17 -13.01 -15.11
CA GLU A 50 -9.92 -14.19 -14.67
C GLU A 50 -10.80 -14.75 -15.81
N THR A 51 -11.48 -13.86 -16.55
CA THR A 51 -12.37 -14.24 -17.66
C THR A 51 -11.58 -14.82 -18.83
N VAL A 52 -10.48 -14.20 -19.23
CA VAL A 52 -9.58 -14.70 -20.30
C VAL A 52 -9.06 -16.11 -19.95
N LEU A 53 -8.66 -16.32 -18.69
CA LEU A 53 -8.21 -17.62 -18.22
C LEU A 53 -9.35 -18.65 -18.09
N ALA A 54 -10.57 -18.20 -17.77
CA ALA A 54 -11.75 -19.06 -17.77
C ALA A 54 -12.05 -19.59 -19.17
N GLU A 55 -11.94 -18.74 -20.19
CA GLU A 55 -12.10 -19.12 -21.60
C GLU A 55 -11.03 -20.12 -22.03
N ALA A 56 -9.77 -19.90 -21.64
CA ALA A 56 -8.66 -20.81 -21.94
C ALA A 56 -8.76 -22.17 -21.23
N THR A 57 -9.29 -22.21 -20.01
CA THR A 57 -9.39 -23.44 -19.19
C THR A 57 -10.73 -24.16 -19.31
N GLY A 58 -11.76 -23.48 -19.80
CA GLY A 58 -13.15 -23.94 -19.83
C GLY A 58 -13.78 -24.09 -18.44
N GLN A 59 -13.21 -23.47 -17.41
CA GLN A 59 -13.66 -23.58 -16.02
C GLN A 59 -13.65 -22.23 -15.32
N THR A 60 -14.53 -22.06 -14.35
CA THR A 60 -14.57 -20.88 -13.47
C THR A 60 -14.12 -21.27 -12.07
N VAL A 61 -13.19 -20.51 -11.49
CA VAL A 61 -12.63 -20.80 -10.17
C VAL A 61 -12.96 -19.68 -9.19
N LYS A 62 -13.43 -20.04 -8.00
CA LYS A 62 -13.75 -19.05 -6.96
C LYS A 62 -12.48 -18.51 -6.27
N PRO A 63 -12.50 -17.25 -5.81
CA PRO A 63 -11.40 -16.66 -5.05
C PRO A 63 -11.16 -17.37 -3.71
N MET A 64 -9.91 -17.33 -3.25
CA MET A 64 -9.52 -17.85 -1.93
C MET A 64 -9.85 -16.85 -0.84
N MET A 65 -11.09 -16.89 -0.33
CA MET A 65 -11.59 -15.93 0.66
C MET A 65 -10.75 -15.80 1.93
N TRP A 66 -10.05 -16.86 2.35
CA TRP A 66 -9.14 -16.80 3.49
C TRP A 66 -7.92 -15.90 3.21
N LYS A 67 -7.37 -15.92 1.98
CA LYS A 67 -6.28 -15.04 1.56
C LYS A 67 -6.77 -13.60 1.47
N VAL A 68 -7.97 -13.40 0.91
CA VAL A 68 -8.62 -12.09 0.84
C VAL A 68 -8.75 -11.50 2.24
N TRP A 69 -9.24 -12.29 3.19
CA TRP A 69 -9.36 -11.89 4.58
C TRP A 69 -7.99 -11.54 5.18
N LEU A 70 -6.98 -12.41 5.03
CA LEU A 70 -5.64 -12.16 5.56
C LEU A 70 -5.04 -10.85 5.03
N HIS A 71 -5.08 -10.60 3.72
CA HIS A 71 -4.55 -9.36 3.14
C HIS A 71 -5.32 -8.13 3.63
N SER A 72 -6.65 -8.25 3.76
CA SER A 72 -7.49 -7.18 4.32
C SER A 72 -7.12 -6.87 5.78
N GLN A 73 -6.79 -7.88 6.57
CA GLN A 73 -6.33 -7.71 7.95
C GLN A 73 -4.93 -7.09 8.00
N MET A 74 -4.00 -7.51 7.13
CA MET A 74 -2.66 -6.91 7.05
C MET A 74 -2.73 -5.43 6.69
N ALA A 75 -3.60 -5.04 5.75
CA ALA A 75 -3.85 -3.64 5.41
C ALA A 75 -4.37 -2.82 6.58
N TRP A 76 -5.20 -3.43 7.43
CA TRP A 76 -5.74 -2.76 8.61
C TRP A 76 -4.72 -2.60 9.73
N ILE A 77 -3.87 -3.60 9.97
CA ILE A 77 -2.87 -3.59 11.05
C ILE A 77 -1.64 -2.78 10.66
N PHE A 78 -1.10 -3.00 9.46
CA PHE A 78 0.17 -2.43 9.00
C PHE A 78 0.00 -1.25 8.03
N GLY A 79 -1.24 -0.94 7.64
CA GLY A 79 -1.55 0.11 6.68
C GLY A 79 -1.53 -0.36 5.22
N LEU A 80 -2.07 0.49 4.35
CA LEU A 80 -2.24 0.20 2.92
C LEU A 80 -0.90 -0.07 2.22
N THR A 81 0.14 0.68 2.56
CA THR A 81 1.47 0.52 1.95
C THR A 81 2.00 -0.89 2.07
N PHE A 82 1.83 -1.51 3.24
CA PHE A 82 2.28 -2.87 3.47
C PHE A 82 1.48 -3.88 2.62
N ALA A 83 0.15 -3.73 2.59
CA ALA A 83 -0.71 -4.62 1.81
C ALA A 83 -0.45 -4.52 0.30
N VAL A 84 -0.30 -3.30 -0.22
CA VAL A 84 0.02 -3.06 -1.64
C VAL A 84 1.38 -3.65 -2.00
N LYS A 85 2.38 -3.53 -1.12
CA LYS A 85 3.71 -4.10 -1.37
C LYS A 85 3.75 -5.64 -1.36
N MET A 86 2.82 -6.28 -0.64
CA MET A 86 2.66 -7.73 -0.74
C MET A 86 2.11 -8.13 -2.11
N LEU A 87 1.16 -7.36 -2.64
CA LEU A 87 0.53 -7.61 -3.94
C LEU A 87 1.47 -7.32 -5.11
N GLU A 88 2.26 -6.23 -5.05
CA GLU A 88 3.33 -5.90 -6.02
C GLU A 88 4.22 -7.12 -6.34
N ARG A 89 4.60 -7.87 -5.31
CA ARG A 89 5.44 -9.07 -5.49
C ARG A 89 4.70 -10.17 -6.25
N VAL A 90 3.41 -10.33 -6.02
CA VAL A 90 2.62 -11.34 -6.71
C VAL A 90 2.44 -10.95 -8.18
N GLU A 91 2.19 -9.67 -8.48
CA GLU A 91 2.10 -9.19 -9.88
C GLU A 91 3.38 -9.47 -10.67
N ARG A 92 4.54 -9.19 -10.06
CA ARG A 92 5.84 -9.48 -10.69
C ARG A 92 6.03 -10.97 -10.96
N ASP A 93 5.62 -11.82 -10.02
CA ASP A 93 5.70 -13.27 -10.18
C ASP A 93 4.70 -13.76 -11.26
N ALA A 94 3.51 -13.17 -11.33
CA ALA A 94 2.46 -13.44 -12.32
C ALA A 94 2.90 -13.08 -13.74
N SER A 95 3.39 -11.86 -13.94
CA SER A 95 3.99 -11.37 -15.19
C SER A 95 5.05 -12.34 -15.74
N THR A 96 5.95 -12.79 -14.86
CA THR A 96 7.01 -13.75 -15.22
C THR A 96 6.44 -15.10 -15.67
N GLU A 97 5.34 -15.56 -15.06
CA GLU A 97 4.69 -16.80 -15.45
C GLU A 97 3.88 -16.64 -16.76
N TYR A 98 3.18 -15.52 -16.96
CA TYR A 98 2.46 -15.22 -18.20
C TYR A 98 3.38 -15.20 -19.42
N ARG A 99 4.55 -14.56 -19.33
CA ARG A 99 5.56 -14.57 -20.40
C ARG A 99 6.02 -15.97 -20.77
N LYS A 100 6.23 -16.86 -19.77
CA LYS A 100 6.61 -18.26 -20.04
C LYS A 100 5.50 -19.04 -20.74
N LEU A 101 4.25 -18.67 -20.50
CA LEU A 101 3.07 -19.30 -21.08
C LEU A 101 2.67 -18.69 -22.43
N GLY A 102 3.32 -17.60 -22.86
CA GLY A 102 3.05 -16.91 -24.12
C GLY A 102 1.86 -15.94 -24.05
N TYR A 103 1.48 -15.49 -22.84
CA TYR A 103 0.45 -14.47 -22.62
C TYR A 103 1.11 -13.11 -22.40
N ASP A 104 1.84 -12.61 -23.39
CA ASP A 104 2.62 -11.37 -23.26
C ASP A 104 1.73 -10.16 -22.96
N ASP A 105 0.52 -10.09 -23.53
CA ASP A 105 -0.42 -9.00 -23.26
C ASP A 105 -0.83 -8.95 -21.78
N LEU A 106 -1.11 -10.09 -21.15
CA LEU A 106 -1.44 -10.15 -19.71
C LEU A 106 -0.21 -9.82 -18.87
N ALA A 107 0.98 -10.28 -19.28
CA ALA A 107 2.21 -9.96 -18.54
C ALA A 107 2.52 -8.46 -18.53
N ASP A 108 2.29 -7.77 -19.65
CA ASP A 108 2.49 -6.34 -19.75
C ASP A 108 1.42 -5.55 -18.97
N GLU A 109 0.21 -6.10 -18.87
CA GLU A 109 -0.84 -5.59 -17.97
C GLU A 109 -0.40 -5.74 -16.50
N GLU A 110 0.12 -6.89 -16.05
CA GLU A 110 0.62 -7.06 -14.68
C GLU A 110 1.82 -6.15 -14.34
N ASP A 111 2.73 -5.95 -15.29
CA ASP A 111 3.83 -4.98 -15.11
C ASP A 111 3.29 -3.54 -14.94
N SER A 112 2.17 -3.21 -15.61
CA SER A 112 1.48 -1.93 -15.42
C SER A 112 0.78 -1.83 -14.07
N HIS A 113 0.19 -2.93 -13.59
CA HIS A 113 -0.40 -3.02 -12.25
C HIS A 113 0.68 -2.71 -11.21
N GLU A 114 1.83 -3.39 -11.28
CA GLU A 114 2.99 -3.15 -10.41
C GLU A 114 3.40 -1.67 -10.39
N GLN A 115 3.57 -1.03 -11.56
CA GLN A 115 3.98 0.37 -11.63
C GLN A 115 2.98 1.33 -11.00
N ARG A 116 1.68 1.13 -11.23
CA ARG A 116 0.62 1.97 -10.63
C ARG A 116 0.57 1.79 -9.11
N LEU A 117 0.79 0.57 -8.62
CA LEU A 117 0.88 0.29 -7.19
C LEU A 117 2.10 0.97 -6.56
N ILE A 118 3.27 0.91 -7.20
CA ILE A 118 4.48 1.63 -6.75
C ILE A 118 4.21 3.14 -6.67
N GLY A 119 3.58 3.72 -7.70
CA GLY A 119 3.23 5.14 -7.72
C GLY A 119 2.35 5.57 -6.54
N LEU A 120 1.35 4.75 -6.20
CA LEU A 120 0.49 4.96 -5.03
C LEU A 120 1.31 5.01 -3.72
N LEU A 121 2.32 4.15 -3.58
CA LEU A 121 3.19 4.14 -2.40
C LEU A 121 4.06 5.39 -2.29
N GLU A 122 4.60 5.87 -3.41
CA GLU A 122 5.46 7.06 -3.42
C GLU A 122 4.70 8.32 -2.99
N GLU A 123 3.47 8.50 -3.48
CA GLU A 123 2.59 9.61 -3.08
C GLU A 123 2.34 9.59 -1.56
N GLY A 124 2.03 8.41 -1.00
CA GLY A 124 1.84 8.25 0.44
C GLY A 124 3.08 8.62 1.27
N ARG A 125 4.26 8.19 0.83
CA ARG A 125 5.54 8.50 1.50
C ARG A 125 5.87 10.00 1.44
N LEU A 126 5.66 10.64 0.30
CA LEU A 126 5.91 12.08 0.13
C LEU A 126 5.01 12.91 1.04
N ASN A 127 3.71 12.58 1.11
CA ASN A 127 2.78 13.25 2.01
C ASN A 127 3.15 13.07 3.50
N TYR A 128 3.57 11.85 3.89
CA TYR A 128 4.02 11.59 5.25
C TYR A 128 5.25 12.41 5.62
N ILE A 129 6.30 12.39 4.79
CA ILE A 129 7.53 13.17 5.03
C ILE A 129 7.20 14.67 5.11
N GLY A 130 6.32 15.17 4.23
CA GLY A 130 5.86 16.56 4.28
C GLY A 130 5.22 16.92 5.62
N SER A 131 4.30 16.08 6.11
CA SER A 131 3.63 16.30 7.40
C SER A 131 4.59 16.25 8.60
N VAL A 132 5.57 15.34 8.58
CA VAL A 132 6.59 15.24 9.64
C VAL A 132 7.49 16.47 9.65
N VAL A 133 7.94 16.93 8.48
CA VAL A 133 8.79 18.12 8.37
C VAL A 133 8.04 19.38 8.82
N LEU A 134 6.76 19.53 8.46
CA LEU A 134 5.90 20.61 8.92
C LEU A 134 5.73 20.57 10.45
N GLY A 135 5.32 19.42 11.00
CA GLY A 135 5.14 19.28 12.45
C GLY A 135 6.43 19.51 13.24
N MET A 136 7.56 19.03 12.73
CA MET A 136 8.87 19.29 13.33
C MET A 136 9.25 20.78 13.26
N SER A 137 8.91 21.47 12.17
CA SER A 137 9.15 22.91 12.03
C SER A 137 8.30 23.72 13.01
N ASP A 138 7.02 23.40 13.13
CA ASP A 138 6.10 24.05 14.08
C ASP A 138 6.55 23.82 15.52
N ALA A 139 6.90 22.58 15.88
CA ALA A 139 7.42 22.23 17.20
C ALA A 139 8.73 22.96 17.53
N LEU A 140 9.65 23.09 16.55
CA LEU A 140 10.90 23.83 16.74
C LEU A 140 10.65 25.33 16.94
N ILE A 141 9.73 25.93 16.18
CA ILE A 141 9.35 27.34 16.34
C ILE A 141 8.72 27.57 17.72
N GLU A 142 7.81 26.70 18.14
CA GLU A 142 7.14 26.78 19.45
C GLU A 142 8.14 26.61 20.60
N LEU A 143 9.02 25.60 20.52
CA LEU A 143 10.04 25.34 21.53
C LEU A 143 11.03 26.51 21.65
N THR A 144 11.48 27.05 20.51
CA THR A 144 12.41 28.19 20.51
C THR A 144 11.76 29.47 21.04
N GLY A 145 10.50 29.74 20.67
CA GLY A 145 9.72 30.84 21.24
C GLY A 145 9.50 30.71 22.75
N ALA A 146 9.15 29.51 23.21
CA ALA A 146 8.95 29.22 24.63
C ALA A 146 10.26 29.37 25.42
N LEU A 147 11.38 28.83 24.92
CA LEU A 147 12.69 28.97 25.55
C LEU A 147 13.14 30.43 25.59
N ALA A 148 12.94 31.20 24.52
CA ALA A 148 13.22 32.64 24.52
C ALA A 148 12.41 33.37 25.60
N GLY A 149 11.10 33.11 25.70
CA GLY A 149 10.26 33.67 26.76
C GLY A 149 10.74 33.28 28.17
N LEU A 150 11.10 32.02 28.36
CA LEU A 150 11.64 31.49 29.62
C LEU A 150 12.99 32.12 29.99
N THR A 151 13.87 32.42 29.02
CA THR A 151 15.13 33.14 29.30
C THR A 151 14.92 34.56 29.79
N PHE A 152 13.82 35.23 29.38
CA PHE A 152 13.47 36.55 29.91
C PHE A 152 12.75 36.46 31.26
N ALA A 153 11.93 35.42 31.46
CA ALA A 153 11.14 35.24 32.67
C ALA A 153 11.96 34.71 33.87
N PHE A 154 12.95 33.85 33.61
CA PHE A 154 13.78 33.22 34.64
C PHE A 154 15.23 33.70 34.55
N ALA A 155 15.79 34.13 35.69
CA ALA A 155 17.20 34.51 35.79
C ALA A 155 18.15 33.29 35.86
N ASP A 156 17.63 32.09 36.13
CA ASP A 156 18.43 30.87 36.27
C ASP A 156 18.41 30.03 34.98
N LEU A 157 19.56 29.98 34.30
CA LEU A 157 19.76 29.21 33.08
C LEU A 157 19.48 27.71 33.25
N LYS A 158 19.66 27.14 34.45
CA LYS A 158 19.43 25.72 34.72
C LYS A 158 17.94 25.38 34.68
N LEU A 159 17.08 26.29 35.16
CA LEU A 159 15.63 26.12 35.11
C LEU A 159 15.14 26.20 33.66
N VAL A 160 15.68 27.15 32.88
CA VAL A 160 15.37 27.27 31.45
C VAL A 160 15.81 26.02 30.69
N ALA A 161 17.03 25.53 30.93
CA ALA A 161 17.54 24.31 30.29
C ALA A 161 16.71 23.07 30.63
N LEU A 162 16.28 22.93 31.89
CA LEU A 162 15.41 21.82 32.31
C LEU A 162 14.03 21.90 31.65
N ALA A 163 13.43 23.08 31.60
CA ALA A 163 12.15 23.30 30.91
C ALA A 163 12.25 23.01 29.40
N GLY A 164 13.34 23.45 28.76
CA GLY A 164 13.63 23.14 27.36
C GLY A 164 13.80 21.65 27.08
N LEU A 165 14.50 20.93 27.96
CA LEU A 165 14.67 19.48 27.85
C LEU A 165 13.33 18.74 27.96
N VAL A 166 12.51 19.07 28.97
CA VAL A 166 11.20 18.44 29.18
C VAL A 166 10.28 18.72 27.99
N THR A 167 10.24 19.98 27.54
CA THR A 167 9.38 20.39 26.42
C THR A 167 9.84 19.78 25.09
N GLY A 168 11.15 19.72 24.84
CA GLY A 168 11.71 19.10 23.64
C GLY A 168 11.45 17.59 23.58
N ILE A 169 11.54 16.88 24.71
CA ILE A 169 11.17 15.45 24.79
C ILE A 169 9.67 15.29 24.54
N ALA A 170 8.82 16.11 25.17
CA ALA A 170 7.38 16.04 24.98
C ALA A 170 6.96 16.28 23.51
N ALA A 171 7.57 17.28 22.85
CA ALA A 171 7.32 17.58 21.46
C ALA A 171 7.76 16.46 20.51
N ALA A 172 8.83 15.72 20.82
CA ALA A 172 9.30 14.60 20.00
C ALA A 172 8.39 13.36 20.06
N PHE A 173 7.48 13.28 21.03
CA PHE A 173 6.49 12.20 21.18
C PHE A 173 5.07 12.62 20.77
N SER A 174 4.88 13.85 20.30
CA SER A 174 3.60 14.38 19.82
C SER A 174 3.44 14.26 18.31
#